data_AF-A0A243SF99-F1
#
_entry.id   AF-A0A243SF99-F1
#
_cell.length_a   1.000
_cell.length_b   1.000
_cell.length_c   1.000
_cell.angle_alpha   90.00
_cell.angle_beta   90.00
_cell.angle_gamma   90.00
#
_symmetry.space_group_name_H-M   'P 1'
#
loop_
_entity.id
_entity.type
_entity.pdbx_description
1 polymer ?
#
loop_
_entity_poly.entity_id
_entity_poly.type
_entity_poly.pdbx_seq_one_letter_code
_entity_poly.pdbx_strand_id
1 'polypeptide(L)'
;MEQKTQALDWANLKKYQEQNSLLKPSPAGEKRVVFMGDSITEFWSRINPSFFELKPYINRGISGQTTPQMLNRFTADVLDLKPTVVVILGGVNDIAGNTGPTTIQSIASTIFEMVALAQANKIKVILCSVLPAYDFSWRPNQFPAEKIIALNLLIKKYALENGIYYLDYFSEMKDEKNGLKKEYGPDGVHPNLAGYQVMGPLVEEAIQKVLKI
;
A
#
# COMPACT_ATOMS: atom_id res chain seq x y z
N MET A 1 -11.41 -26.85 -9.64
CA MET A 1 -10.16 -26.53 -10.38
C MET A 1 -9.66 -25.15 -10.02
N GLU A 2 -10.51 -24.12 -9.91
CA GLU A 2 -10.15 -22.76 -9.48
C GLU A 2 -9.31 -22.67 -8.19
N GLN A 3 -9.68 -23.34 -7.10
CA GLN A 3 -8.89 -23.35 -5.86
C GLN A 3 -7.48 -23.95 -6.02
N LYS A 4 -7.32 -24.94 -6.92
CA LYS A 4 -5.98 -25.51 -7.24
C LYS A 4 -5.15 -24.56 -8.09
N THR A 5 -5.79 -23.81 -9.01
CA THR A 5 -5.11 -22.81 -9.85
C THR A 5 -4.69 -21.59 -9.03
N GLN A 6 -5.47 -21.19 -8.03
CA GLN A 6 -5.15 -20.10 -7.11
C GLN A 6 -4.00 -20.46 -6.14
N ALA A 7 -3.85 -21.74 -5.78
CA ALA A 7 -2.69 -22.22 -5.02
C ALA A 7 -1.38 -22.19 -5.82
N LEU A 8 -1.44 -22.22 -7.17
CA LEU A 8 -0.28 -22.12 -8.05
C LEU A 8 0.14 -20.67 -8.34
N ASP A 9 -0.81 -19.72 -8.27
CA ASP A 9 -0.56 -18.28 -8.42
C ASP A 9 -0.64 -17.57 -7.05
N TRP A 10 0.28 -17.95 -6.14
CA TRP A 10 0.29 -17.46 -4.76
C TRP A 10 0.37 -15.92 -4.65
N ALA A 11 1.06 -15.25 -5.59
CA ALA A 11 1.17 -13.80 -5.63
C ALA A 11 0.01 -13.13 -6.41
N ASN A 12 -0.90 -13.91 -7.00
CA ASN A 12 -2.04 -13.45 -7.79
C ASN A 12 -1.64 -12.55 -8.98
N LEU A 13 -0.57 -12.92 -9.70
CA LEU A 13 -0.06 -12.20 -10.86
C LEU A 13 -1.13 -12.06 -11.96
N LYS A 14 -2.07 -13.00 -12.03
CA LYS A 14 -3.16 -12.95 -13.03
C LYS A 14 -4.11 -11.76 -12.82
N LYS A 15 -4.28 -11.26 -11.60
CA LYS A 15 -5.28 -10.23 -11.26
C LYS A 15 -5.19 -8.98 -12.13
N TYR A 16 -3.98 -8.50 -12.37
CA TYR A 16 -3.73 -7.27 -13.13
C TYR A 16 -3.10 -7.52 -14.50
N GLN A 17 -2.86 -8.77 -14.90
CA GLN A 17 -2.16 -9.11 -16.14
C GLN A 17 -2.80 -8.45 -17.38
N GLU A 18 -4.11 -8.57 -17.55
CA GLU A 18 -4.84 -7.97 -18.67
C GLU A 18 -4.84 -6.43 -18.58
N GLN A 19 -5.07 -5.88 -17.38
CA GLN A 19 -5.03 -4.43 -17.20
C GLN A 19 -3.64 -3.86 -17.49
N ASN A 20 -2.57 -4.57 -17.11
CA ASN A 20 -1.18 -4.21 -17.38
C ASN A 20 -0.88 -4.23 -18.88
N SER A 21 -1.34 -5.26 -19.61
CA SER A 21 -1.07 -5.38 -21.06
C SER A 21 -1.79 -4.32 -21.89
N LEU A 22 -2.90 -3.77 -21.39
CA LEU A 22 -3.65 -2.70 -22.03
C LEU A 22 -3.09 -1.29 -21.76
N LEU A 23 -2.13 -1.14 -20.82
CA LEU A 23 -1.53 0.15 -20.52
C LEU A 23 -0.65 0.62 -21.67
N LYS A 24 -1.05 1.74 -22.29
CA LYS A 24 -0.22 2.44 -23.27
C LYS A 24 1.00 3.05 -22.59
N PRO A 25 2.12 3.28 -23.32
CA PRO A 25 3.20 4.11 -22.82
C PRO A 25 2.66 5.46 -22.36
N SER A 26 3.18 5.98 -21.23
CA SER A 26 2.79 7.30 -20.74
C SER A 26 3.07 8.35 -21.82
N PRO A 27 2.08 9.18 -22.21
CA PRO A 27 2.29 10.35 -23.03
C PRO A 27 3.45 11.22 -22.50
N ALA A 28 4.13 11.93 -23.40
CA ALA A 28 5.19 12.85 -23.02
C ALA A 28 4.69 13.86 -21.98
N GLY A 29 5.36 13.92 -20.83
CA GLY A 29 5.02 14.81 -19.72
C GLY A 29 4.11 14.20 -18.65
N GLU A 30 3.42 13.10 -18.92
CA GLU A 30 2.53 12.45 -17.94
C GLU A 30 3.34 11.80 -16.80
N LYS A 31 3.00 12.12 -15.56
CA LYS A 31 3.65 11.59 -14.35
C LYS A 31 2.83 10.44 -13.78
N ARG A 32 2.97 9.26 -14.39
CA ARG A 32 2.32 8.04 -13.92
C ARG A 32 2.70 7.71 -12.48
N VAL A 33 1.70 7.46 -11.64
CA VAL A 33 1.86 7.04 -10.24
C VAL A 33 1.19 5.68 -10.05
N VAL A 34 1.91 4.72 -9.48
CA VAL A 34 1.35 3.41 -9.13
C VAL A 34 1.14 3.35 -7.61
N PHE A 35 -0.04 2.88 -7.20
CA PHE A 35 -0.38 2.61 -5.80
C PHE A 35 -0.28 1.11 -5.56
N MET A 36 0.77 0.68 -4.85
CA MET A 36 1.04 -0.70 -4.47
C MET A 36 0.53 -0.94 -3.05
N GLY A 37 -0.35 -1.93 -2.88
CA GLY A 37 -0.87 -2.26 -1.56
C GLY A 37 -1.79 -3.47 -1.48
N ASP A 38 -2.54 -3.53 -0.39
CA ASP A 38 -3.45 -4.61 -0.06
C ASP A 38 -4.93 -4.21 -0.29
N SER A 39 -5.86 -4.68 0.56
CA SER A 39 -7.28 -4.34 0.52
C SER A 39 -7.54 -2.85 0.74
N ILE A 40 -6.74 -2.16 1.55
CA ILE A 40 -6.90 -0.72 1.77
C ILE A 40 -6.68 0.04 0.46
N THR A 41 -5.67 -0.35 -0.31
CA THR A 41 -5.43 0.23 -1.63
C THR A 41 -6.48 -0.23 -2.63
N GLU A 42 -6.82 -1.53 -2.67
CA GLU A 42 -7.79 -2.06 -3.64
C GLU A 42 -9.16 -1.38 -3.51
N PHE A 43 -9.69 -1.29 -2.29
CA PHE A 43 -11.03 -0.77 -2.06
C PHE A 43 -11.14 0.73 -2.32
N TRP A 44 -10.02 1.46 -2.40
CA TRP A 44 -10.03 2.88 -2.70
C TRP A 44 -10.67 3.17 -4.05
N SER A 45 -10.29 2.44 -5.11
CA SER A 45 -10.91 2.62 -6.44
C SER A 45 -12.39 2.21 -6.48
N ARG A 46 -12.84 1.37 -5.54
CA ARG A 46 -14.25 0.96 -5.44
C ARG A 46 -15.09 1.97 -4.65
N ILE A 47 -14.54 2.51 -3.56
CA ILE A 47 -15.25 3.38 -2.60
C ILE A 47 -15.17 4.85 -3.01
N ASN A 48 -14.05 5.27 -3.59
CA ASN A 48 -13.85 6.62 -4.11
C ASN A 48 -13.17 6.57 -5.50
N PRO A 49 -13.87 6.11 -6.54
CA PRO A 49 -13.31 5.97 -7.90
C PRO A 49 -12.79 7.30 -8.45
N SER A 50 -13.46 8.41 -8.11
CA SER A 50 -13.08 9.77 -8.54
C SER A 50 -11.65 10.17 -8.16
N PHE A 51 -11.07 9.52 -7.14
CA PHE A 51 -9.68 9.77 -6.76
C PHE A 51 -8.68 9.34 -7.84
N PHE A 52 -8.97 8.26 -8.56
CA PHE A 52 -8.11 7.69 -9.62
C PHE A 52 -8.54 8.11 -11.01
N GLU A 53 -9.83 8.39 -11.21
CA GLU A 53 -10.36 8.84 -12.50
C GLU A 53 -9.69 10.14 -12.95
N LEU A 54 -9.43 10.24 -14.26
CA LEU A 54 -8.81 11.40 -14.92
C LEU A 54 -7.40 11.79 -14.43
N LYS A 55 -6.80 10.97 -13.56
CA LYS A 55 -5.40 11.12 -13.12
C LYS A 55 -4.56 9.99 -13.69
N PRO A 56 -3.24 10.20 -13.85
CA PRO A 56 -2.33 9.16 -14.31
C PRO A 56 -2.00 8.16 -13.17
N TYR A 57 -3.00 7.78 -12.38
CA TYR A 57 -2.87 6.96 -11.19
C TYR A 57 -3.34 5.54 -11.48
N ILE A 58 -2.55 4.57 -11.05
CA ILE A 58 -2.80 3.16 -11.32
C ILE A 58 -2.89 2.43 -9.98
N ASN A 59 -4.06 1.88 -9.69
CA ASN A 59 -4.28 1.09 -8.49
C ASN A 59 -3.83 -0.36 -8.70
N ARG A 60 -2.90 -0.83 -7.86
CA ARG A 60 -2.40 -2.21 -7.81
C ARG A 60 -2.54 -2.76 -6.39
N GLY A 61 -3.69 -2.53 -5.76
CA GLY A 61 -4.07 -3.13 -4.49
C GLY A 61 -4.64 -4.54 -4.65
N ILE A 62 -4.22 -5.50 -3.81
CA ILE A 62 -4.83 -6.84 -3.81
C ILE A 62 -5.21 -7.23 -2.38
N SER A 63 -6.51 -7.44 -2.17
CA SER A 63 -7.10 -7.75 -0.88
C SER A 63 -6.48 -8.96 -0.21
N GLY A 64 -6.18 -8.80 1.08
CA GLY A 64 -5.61 -9.85 1.93
C GLY A 64 -4.12 -10.10 1.73
N GLN A 65 -3.46 -9.48 0.75
CA GLN A 65 -2.05 -9.71 0.50
C GLN A 65 -1.13 -9.14 1.59
N THR A 66 -0.04 -9.86 1.80
CA THR A 66 1.08 -9.49 2.67
C THR A 66 2.26 -8.95 1.87
N THR A 67 3.24 -8.33 2.53
CA THR A 67 4.39 -7.72 1.85
C THR A 67 5.19 -8.70 0.99
N PRO A 68 5.37 -9.99 1.35
CA PRO A 68 6.01 -10.97 0.47
C PRO A 68 5.29 -11.20 -0.86
N GLN A 69 3.95 -11.20 -0.87
CA GLN A 69 3.16 -11.33 -2.10
C GLN A 69 3.26 -10.04 -2.95
N MET A 70 3.22 -8.87 -2.30
CA MET A 70 3.42 -7.57 -2.95
C MET A 70 4.81 -7.48 -3.62
N LEU A 71 5.87 -7.92 -2.93
CA LEU A 71 7.22 -7.99 -3.48
C LEU A 71 7.28 -8.91 -4.70
N ASN A 72 6.67 -10.10 -4.62
CA ASN A 72 6.67 -11.07 -5.71
C ASN A 72 6.04 -10.51 -7.00
N ARG A 73 4.97 -9.72 -6.89
CA ARG A 73 4.32 -9.07 -8.04
C ARG A 73 4.87 -7.68 -8.38
N PHE A 74 5.84 -7.17 -7.63
CA PHE A 74 6.32 -5.79 -7.77
C PHE A 74 6.87 -5.50 -9.17
N THR A 75 7.53 -6.48 -9.80
CA THR A 75 8.00 -6.33 -11.19
C THR A 75 6.85 -6.10 -12.16
N ALA A 76 5.88 -7.02 -12.20
CA ALA A 76 4.76 -6.96 -13.14
C ALA A 76 3.82 -5.77 -12.90
N ASP A 77 3.57 -5.46 -11.62
CA ASP A 77 2.58 -4.46 -11.23
C ASP A 77 3.16 -3.07 -10.98
N VAL A 78 4.49 -2.91 -10.93
CA VAL A 78 5.14 -1.60 -10.74
C VAL A 78 6.22 -1.36 -11.77
N LEU A 79 7.27 -2.19 -11.80
CA LEU A 79 8.47 -1.91 -12.59
C LEU A 79 8.16 -1.87 -14.10
N ASP A 80 7.43 -2.86 -14.60
CA ASP A 80 7.06 -2.97 -16.02
C ASP A 80 6.11 -1.85 -16.46
N LEU A 81 5.40 -1.23 -15.51
CA LEU A 81 4.50 -0.10 -15.77
C LEU A 81 5.25 1.24 -15.90
N LYS A 82 6.55 1.25 -15.59
CA LYS A 82 7.46 2.41 -15.68
C LYS A 82 6.89 3.70 -15.09
N PRO A 83 6.38 3.69 -13.84
CA PRO A 83 5.84 4.89 -13.22
C PRO A 83 6.95 5.88 -12.89
N THR A 84 6.58 7.15 -12.73
CA THR A 84 7.49 8.14 -12.12
C THR A 84 7.56 7.97 -10.60
N VAL A 85 6.44 7.59 -9.98
CA VAL A 85 6.31 7.42 -8.53
C VAL A 85 5.59 6.12 -8.20
N VAL A 86 6.04 5.42 -7.17
CA VAL A 86 5.27 4.36 -6.50
C VAL A 86 4.92 4.79 -5.08
N VAL A 87 3.65 4.64 -4.72
CA VAL A 87 3.12 4.79 -3.36
C VAL A 87 2.97 3.39 -2.79
N ILE A 88 3.65 3.10 -1.67
CA ILE A 88 3.63 1.77 -1.04
C ILE A 88 2.93 1.87 0.31
N LEU A 89 1.85 1.12 0.47
CA LEU A 89 1.11 0.94 1.73
C LEU A 89 0.83 -0.55 1.90
N GLY A 90 1.43 -1.17 2.92
CA GLY A 90 1.24 -2.60 3.21
C GLY A 90 1.87 -2.99 4.54
N GLY A 91 1.49 -4.17 5.06
CA GLY A 91 2.01 -4.73 6.32
C GLY A 91 0.92 -5.08 7.34
N VAL A 92 -0.31 -4.57 7.19
CA VAL A 92 -1.41 -4.88 8.13
C VAL A 92 -1.78 -6.36 8.09
N ASN A 93 -1.79 -6.97 6.90
CA ASN A 93 -2.09 -8.39 6.71
C ASN A 93 -0.95 -9.30 7.18
N ASP A 94 0.30 -8.83 7.13
CA ASP A 94 1.43 -9.52 7.72
C ASP A 94 1.28 -9.59 9.24
N ILE A 95 0.90 -8.47 9.87
CA ILE A 95 0.61 -8.39 11.30
C ILE A 95 -0.59 -9.29 11.67
N ALA A 96 -1.59 -9.42 10.80
CA ALA A 96 -2.71 -10.36 10.94
C ALA A 96 -2.30 -11.84 10.71
N GLY A 97 -1.09 -12.10 10.19
CA GLY A 97 -0.56 -13.43 9.93
C GLY A 97 -1.24 -14.13 8.75
N ASN A 98 -1.65 -13.39 7.72
CA ASN A 98 -2.37 -13.95 6.56
C ASN A 98 -1.52 -14.96 5.77
N THR A 99 -0.19 -14.78 5.72
CA THR A 99 0.76 -15.72 5.11
C THR A 99 1.59 -16.49 6.14
N GLY A 100 1.09 -16.60 7.38
CA GLY A 100 1.75 -17.30 8.47
C GLY A 100 2.65 -16.41 9.34
N PRO A 101 3.46 -17.03 10.23
CA PRO A 101 4.30 -16.31 11.18
C PRO A 101 5.34 -15.43 10.48
N THR A 102 5.52 -14.21 10.99
CA THR A 102 6.54 -13.25 10.51
C THR A 102 6.96 -12.34 11.66
N THR A 103 8.07 -11.62 11.49
CA THR A 103 8.54 -10.62 12.45
C THR A 103 8.34 -9.22 11.89
N ILE A 104 8.24 -8.21 12.76
CA ILE A 104 8.14 -6.80 12.34
C ILE A 104 9.34 -6.39 11.47
N GLN A 105 10.52 -6.90 11.80
CA GLN A 105 11.75 -6.70 11.03
C GLN A 105 11.65 -7.34 9.64
N SER A 106 11.12 -8.56 9.53
CA SER A 106 10.90 -9.22 8.23
C SER A 106 9.95 -8.42 7.34
N ILE A 107 8.83 -7.93 7.90
CA ILE A 107 7.87 -7.09 7.17
C ILE A 107 8.56 -5.82 6.66
N ALA A 108 9.29 -5.12 7.54
CA ALA A 108 10.02 -3.91 7.18
C ALA A 108 11.05 -4.18 6.08
N SER A 109 11.87 -5.24 6.22
CA SER A 109 12.86 -5.63 5.21
C SER A 109 12.23 -5.90 3.85
N THR A 110 11.10 -6.61 3.78
CA THR A 110 10.40 -6.84 2.51
C THR A 110 9.89 -5.55 1.88
N ILE A 111 9.42 -4.57 2.68
CA ILE A 111 9.08 -3.23 2.18
C ILE A 111 10.33 -2.52 1.62
N PHE A 112 11.46 -2.63 2.31
CA PHE A 112 12.71 -2.00 1.89
C PHE A 112 13.30 -2.65 0.62
N GLU A 113 13.07 -3.94 0.39
CA GLU A 113 13.41 -4.60 -0.87
C GLU A 113 12.62 -4.01 -2.05
N MET A 114 11.31 -3.75 -1.89
CA MET A 114 10.51 -3.05 -2.91
C MET A 114 11.05 -1.63 -3.19
N VAL A 115 11.47 -0.92 -2.15
CA VAL A 115 12.11 0.40 -2.30
C VAL A 115 13.39 0.29 -3.13
N ALA A 116 14.27 -0.65 -2.79
CA ALA A 116 15.55 -0.84 -3.49
C ALA A 116 15.32 -1.16 -4.98
N LEU A 117 14.35 -2.03 -5.28
CA LEU A 117 13.96 -2.34 -6.66
C LEU A 117 13.44 -1.11 -7.41
N ALA A 118 12.58 -0.29 -6.78
CA ALA A 118 12.07 0.93 -7.37
C ALA A 118 13.19 1.95 -7.67
N GLN A 119 14.09 2.18 -6.71
CA GLN A 119 15.22 3.10 -6.86
C GLN A 119 16.20 2.65 -7.94
N ALA A 120 16.51 1.34 -8.02
CA ALA A 120 17.32 0.76 -9.08
C ALA A 120 16.73 1.01 -10.48
N ASN A 121 15.40 1.13 -10.58
CA ASN A 121 14.66 1.44 -11.81
C ASN A 121 14.33 2.94 -11.96
N LYS A 122 14.95 3.81 -11.15
CA LYS A 122 14.75 5.28 -11.16
C LYS A 122 13.31 5.71 -10.89
N ILE A 123 12.55 4.89 -10.16
CA ILE A 123 11.19 5.19 -9.71
C ILE A 123 11.29 5.86 -8.34
N LYS A 124 10.65 7.02 -8.18
CA LYS A 124 10.57 7.70 -6.88
C LYS A 124 9.61 6.94 -5.96
N VAL A 125 9.87 6.94 -4.66
CA VAL A 125 9.06 6.18 -3.69
C VAL A 125 8.40 7.13 -2.69
N ILE A 126 7.13 6.85 -2.37
CA ILE A 126 6.43 7.36 -1.19
C ILE A 126 6.14 6.15 -0.29
N LEU A 127 6.72 6.12 0.90
CA LEU A 127 6.45 5.09 1.91
C LEU A 127 5.36 5.58 2.84
N CYS A 128 4.25 4.85 2.91
CA CYS A 128 3.14 5.20 3.78
C CYS A 128 3.29 4.50 5.14
N SER A 129 2.88 5.17 6.21
CA SER A 129 2.58 4.50 7.47
C SER A 129 1.45 3.48 7.25
N VAL A 130 1.59 2.29 7.82
CA VAL A 130 0.49 1.35 7.99
C VAL A 130 -0.60 2.02 8.82
N LEU A 131 -1.85 1.91 8.36
CA LEU A 131 -3.01 2.51 9.03
C LEU A 131 -3.20 1.93 10.44
N PRO A 132 -3.84 2.68 11.35
CA PRO A 132 -4.10 2.22 12.70
C PRO A 132 -5.15 1.11 12.69
N ALA A 133 -4.98 0.12 13.58
CA ALA A 133 -5.95 -0.94 13.83
C ALA A 133 -5.84 -1.36 15.29
N TYR A 134 -6.97 -1.47 15.98
CA TYR A 134 -7.01 -1.89 17.38
C TYR A 134 -7.18 -3.42 17.51
N ASP A 135 -7.91 -4.03 16.58
CA ASP A 135 -8.07 -5.47 16.44
C ASP A 135 -8.46 -5.82 15.00
N PHE A 136 -8.44 -7.10 14.64
CA PHE A 136 -8.91 -7.57 13.34
C PHE A 136 -10.22 -8.34 13.49
N SER A 137 -11.31 -7.86 12.87
CA SER A 137 -12.62 -8.52 12.97
C SER A 137 -12.62 -9.97 12.48
N TRP A 138 -11.77 -10.31 11.50
CA TRP A 138 -11.61 -11.67 10.97
C TRP A 138 -10.60 -12.52 11.75
N ARG A 139 -9.81 -11.92 12.64
CA ARG A 139 -8.81 -12.57 13.51
C ARG A 139 -8.72 -11.79 14.83
N PRO A 140 -9.67 -11.96 15.75
CA PRO A 140 -9.72 -11.17 16.98
C PRO A 140 -8.55 -11.48 17.91
N ASN A 141 -8.31 -10.58 18.87
CA ASN A 141 -7.31 -10.67 19.94
C ASN A 141 -5.86 -10.72 19.44
N GLN A 142 -5.55 -10.02 18.33
CA GLN A 142 -4.18 -9.98 17.79
C GLN A 142 -3.33 -8.81 18.32
N PHE A 143 -3.99 -7.88 19.02
CA PHE A 143 -3.40 -6.65 19.59
C PHE A 143 -2.46 -5.93 18.60
N PRO A 144 -2.91 -5.60 17.37
CA PRO A 144 -2.06 -5.10 16.30
C PRO A 144 -1.48 -3.69 16.53
N ALA A 145 -2.09 -2.87 17.38
CA ALA A 145 -1.73 -1.46 17.55
C ALA A 145 -0.22 -1.24 17.80
N GLU A 146 0.37 -1.91 18.78
CA GLU A 146 1.79 -1.77 19.12
C GLU A 146 2.72 -2.30 18.02
N LYS A 147 2.29 -3.37 17.33
CA LYS A 147 3.02 -3.94 16.18
C LYS A 147 3.04 -2.96 15.01
N ILE A 148 1.92 -2.30 14.74
CA ILE A 148 1.79 -1.27 13.70
C ILE A 148 2.67 -0.06 14.04
N ILE A 149 2.67 0.40 15.29
CA ILE A 149 3.54 1.50 15.73
C ILE A 149 5.02 1.12 15.53
N ALA A 150 5.42 -0.07 15.98
CA ALA A 150 6.79 -0.55 15.82
C ALA A 150 7.22 -0.62 14.34
N LEU A 151 6.34 -1.15 13.47
CA LEU A 151 6.59 -1.19 12.03
C LEU A 151 6.71 0.22 11.43
N ASN A 152 5.79 1.13 11.78
CA ASN A 152 5.80 2.50 11.31
C ASN A 152 7.05 3.27 11.72
N LEU A 153 7.60 3.02 12.92
CA LEU A 153 8.87 3.59 13.35
C LEU A 153 10.04 3.12 12.48
N LEU A 154 10.08 1.83 12.11
CA LEU A 154 11.10 1.30 11.19
C LEU A 154 10.96 1.92 9.79
N ILE A 155 9.74 1.97 9.26
CA ILE A 155 9.46 2.56 7.93
C ILE A 155 9.87 4.03 7.91
N LYS A 156 9.46 4.81 8.92
CA LYS A 156 9.80 6.24 9.03
C LYS A 156 11.29 6.46 9.12
N LYS A 157 11.98 5.70 10.00
CA LYS A 157 13.44 5.78 10.14
C LYS A 157 14.14 5.51 8.81
N TYR A 158 13.81 4.40 8.17
CA TYR A 158 14.40 4.03 6.89
C TYR A 158 14.14 5.07 5.80
N ALA A 159 12.91 5.60 5.73
CA ALA A 159 12.57 6.64 4.76
C ALA A 159 13.43 7.89 4.94
N LEU A 160 13.59 8.37 6.17
CA LEU A 160 14.40 9.54 6.49
C LEU A 160 15.89 9.32 6.18
N GLU A 161 16.44 8.17 6.56
CA GLU A 161 17.86 7.83 6.32
C GLU A 161 18.20 7.71 4.82
N ASN A 162 17.21 7.41 3.97
CA ASN A 162 17.38 7.23 2.54
C ASN A 162 16.80 8.37 1.69
N GLY A 163 16.37 9.48 2.31
CA GLY A 163 15.79 10.63 1.60
C GLY A 163 14.49 10.32 0.85
N ILE A 164 13.72 9.36 1.33
CA ILE A 164 12.43 8.93 0.79
C ILE A 164 11.31 9.69 1.50
N TYR A 165 10.26 10.06 0.78
CA TYR A 165 9.11 10.71 1.40
C TYR A 165 8.34 9.71 2.28
N TYR A 166 8.17 10.05 3.56
CA TYR A 166 7.32 9.31 4.48
C TYR A 166 5.96 10.00 4.60
N LEU A 167 4.89 9.26 4.29
CA LEU A 167 3.51 9.73 4.39
C LEU A 167 2.83 9.14 5.63
N ASP A 168 2.53 9.99 6.60
CA ASP A 168 1.97 9.59 7.90
C ASP A 168 0.44 9.64 7.92
N TYR A 169 -0.21 8.61 7.37
CA TYR A 169 -1.64 8.40 7.56
C TYR A 169 -2.01 8.02 9.00
N PHE A 170 -1.12 7.32 9.70
CA PHE A 170 -1.39 6.75 11.00
C PHE A 170 -1.78 7.83 12.01
N SER A 171 -0.99 8.91 12.07
CA SER A 171 -1.25 10.04 12.98
C SER A 171 -2.60 10.73 12.72
N GLU A 172 -3.01 10.84 11.45
CA GLU A 172 -4.26 11.51 11.05
C GLU A 172 -5.51 10.66 11.31
N MET A 173 -5.35 9.34 11.25
CA MET A 173 -6.48 8.39 11.24
C MET A 173 -6.71 7.65 12.55
N LYS A 174 -5.80 7.77 13.53
CA LYS A 174 -5.88 7.01 14.78
C LYS A 174 -6.82 7.63 15.82
N ASP A 175 -7.45 6.78 16.62
CA ASP A 175 -8.13 7.15 17.86
C ASP A 175 -7.19 7.10 19.07
N GLU A 176 -7.72 7.33 20.27
CA GLU A 176 -6.99 7.30 21.54
C GLU A 176 -6.39 5.93 21.88
N LYS A 177 -6.91 4.86 21.28
CA LYS A 177 -6.44 3.47 21.46
C LYS A 177 -5.49 3.02 20.35
N ASN A 178 -5.04 3.95 19.50
CA ASN A 178 -4.26 3.67 18.31
C ASN A 178 -4.98 2.74 17.29
N GLY A 179 -6.32 2.70 17.33
CA GLY A 179 -7.17 2.07 16.34
C GLY A 179 -7.64 3.06 15.27
N LEU A 180 -8.22 2.56 14.18
CA LEU A 180 -8.87 3.41 13.18
C LEU A 180 -10.06 4.12 13.82
N LYS A 181 -10.13 5.46 13.70
CA LYS A 181 -11.31 6.22 14.15
C LYS A 181 -12.56 5.63 13.52
N LYS A 182 -13.59 5.39 14.34
CA LYS A 182 -14.84 4.74 13.92
C LYS A 182 -15.53 5.44 12.75
N GLU A 183 -15.44 6.76 12.69
CA GLU A 183 -15.95 7.57 11.58
C GLU A 183 -15.24 7.30 10.24
N TYR A 184 -14.00 6.79 10.27
CA TYR A 184 -13.19 6.49 9.09
C TYR A 184 -13.29 5.03 8.64
N GLY A 185 -13.83 4.11 9.44
CA GLY A 185 -13.97 2.71 9.04
C GLY A 185 -14.82 1.88 10.02
N PRO A 186 -15.84 1.15 9.56
CA PRO A 186 -16.76 0.44 10.45
C PRO A 186 -16.18 -0.84 11.05
N ASP A 187 -15.18 -1.44 10.41
CA ASP A 187 -14.54 -2.69 10.86
C ASP A 187 -13.22 -2.48 11.61
N GLY A 188 -12.82 -1.22 11.80
CA GLY A 188 -11.59 -0.84 12.51
C GLY A 188 -10.30 -1.02 11.71
N VAL A 189 -10.37 -1.37 10.41
CA VAL A 189 -9.19 -1.58 9.55
C VAL A 189 -9.33 -0.92 8.18
N HIS A 190 -10.45 -1.12 7.50
CA HIS A 190 -10.65 -0.65 6.13
C HIS A 190 -11.31 0.74 6.13
N PRO A 191 -10.71 1.73 5.46
CA PRO A 191 -11.32 3.03 5.31
C PRO A 191 -12.67 2.97 4.59
N ASN A 192 -13.64 3.74 5.07
CA ASN A 192 -14.83 4.11 4.33
C ASN A 192 -14.55 5.37 3.48
N LEU A 193 -15.59 5.96 2.88
CA LEU A 193 -15.43 7.18 2.07
C LEU A 193 -14.79 8.33 2.86
N ALA A 194 -15.21 8.57 4.10
CA ALA A 194 -14.64 9.63 4.94
C ALA A 194 -13.17 9.38 5.24
N GLY A 195 -12.79 8.13 5.52
CA GLY A 195 -11.38 7.74 5.68
C GLY A 195 -10.54 8.01 4.41
N TYR A 196 -11.04 7.63 3.24
CA TYR A 196 -10.34 7.93 1.98
C TYR A 196 -10.31 9.43 1.63
N GLN A 197 -11.28 10.21 2.09
CA GLN A 197 -11.28 11.67 1.96
C GLN A 197 -10.23 12.34 2.86
N VAL A 198 -9.79 11.68 3.94
CA VAL A 198 -8.60 12.10 4.70
C VAL A 198 -7.32 11.70 3.97
N MET A 199 -7.23 10.47 3.48
CA MET A 199 -6.01 9.95 2.83
C MET A 199 -5.67 10.67 1.51
N GLY A 200 -6.69 11.00 0.70
CA GLY A 200 -6.52 11.56 -0.64
C GLY A 200 -5.69 12.85 -0.69
N PRO A 201 -6.07 13.91 0.03
CA PRO A 201 -5.30 15.15 0.06
C PRO A 201 -3.86 14.96 0.53
N LEU A 202 -3.63 14.08 1.52
CA LEU A 202 -2.30 13.83 2.08
C LEU A 202 -1.36 13.19 1.06
N VAL A 203 -1.85 12.23 0.25
CA VAL A 203 -1.03 11.60 -0.78
C VAL A 203 -0.85 12.49 -2.01
N GLU A 204 -1.84 13.32 -2.34
CA GLU A 204 -1.70 14.33 -3.39
C GLU A 204 -0.57 15.31 -3.07
N GLU A 205 -0.55 15.83 -1.85
CA GLU A 205 0.51 16.71 -1.37
C GLU A 205 1.88 16.01 -1.41
N ALA A 206 1.95 14.74 -0.98
CA ALA A 206 3.16 13.94 -1.06
C ALA A 206 3.64 13.75 -2.51
N ILE A 207 2.73 13.44 -3.43
CA ILE A 207 3.02 13.27 -4.86
C ILE A 207 3.55 14.58 -5.46
N GLN A 208 2.90 15.71 -5.17
CA GLN A 208 3.35 17.04 -5.62
C GLN A 208 4.76 17.36 -5.13
N LYS A 209 5.04 17.16 -3.83
CA LYS A 209 6.37 17.37 -3.24
C LYS A 209 7.44 16.48 -3.87
N VAL A 210 7.15 15.20 -4.07
CA VAL A 210 8.09 14.24 -4.67
C VAL A 210 8.33 14.55 -6.15
N LEU A 211 7.31 15.00 -6.87
CA LEU A 211 7.41 15.40 -8.27
C LEU A 211 8.00 16.80 -8.47
N LYS A 212 7.99 17.64 -7.44
CA LYS A 212 8.36 19.07 -7.47
C LYS A 212 7.47 19.87 -8.42
N ILE A 213 6.16 19.70 -8.29
CA ILE A 213 5.11 20.39 -9.07
C ILE A 213 4.12 21.08 -8.15
#